data_AF-A0A2H9HZU6-F1
#
_entry.id   AF-A0A2H9HZU6-F1
#
_cell.length_a   1.000
_cell.length_b   1.000
_cell.length_c   1.000
_cell.angle_alpha   90.00
_cell.angle_beta   90.00
_cell.angle_gamma   90.00
#
_symmetry.space_group_name_H-M   'P 1'
#
loop_
_entity.id
_entity.type
_entity.pdbx_description
1 polymer ?
#
loop_
_entity_poly.entity_id
_entity_poly.type
_entity_poly.pdbx_seq_one_letter_code
_entity_poly.pdbx_strand_id
1 'polypeptide(L)'
;MRRALYTLVIACLIALSSVEGIFYFQLSVKHEDLKSKYMELKSNYGSLVENYTKLQLGYKELIEDYSRLQDSYVTLNASYAGLADRYDELRDYFRQVEAYQKKLNETYHTLLESYKTMKGEYSKLKGELQKVNEAYLRYQEAYRKLAFQVNLRVVHPNGNESLFITPDDPEVRSKVLEITGGWSDKKDWSEFWIDVKKLYDWVVDNIVYRNDTLYPKLPDEPSGKVESIPEVWQFPNQTLMLGSGDCEDMAILLASMVYAYVDKEYWVEVIVITDHVAVYIPVKEGKICILDPGGRYYTGVGRPWGGLTARDVRGEVYRWLSYWSGRVENPEVKWVFSAYLWRVFAKPGENGTENFIDWMYSREL
;
A
#
# COMPACT_ATOMS: atom_id res chain seq x y z
N MET A 1 -0.38 184.28 35.68
CA MET A 1 -1.38 183.38 35.04
C MET A 1 -0.81 182.43 33.98
N ARG A 2 0.13 182.83 33.09
CA ARG A 2 0.64 181.93 32.02
C ARG A 2 1.38 180.66 32.49
N ARG A 3 2.08 180.68 33.63
CA ARG A 3 2.87 179.53 34.12
C ARG A 3 2.02 178.31 34.51
N ALA A 4 0.80 178.51 35.02
CA ALA A 4 -0.08 177.44 35.47
C ALA A 4 -0.66 176.60 34.31
N LEU A 5 -0.81 177.20 33.12
CA LEU A 5 -1.33 176.51 31.93
C LEU A 5 -0.30 175.55 31.34
N TYR A 6 0.97 175.95 31.28
CA TYR A 6 2.07 175.12 30.76
C TYR A 6 2.32 173.89 31.63
N THR A 7 2.28 174.05 32.96
CA THR A 7 2.40 172.92 33.89
C THR A 7 1.26 171.91 33.73
N LEU A 8 0.05 172.39 33.41
CA LEU A 8 -1.12 171.53 33.20
C LEU A 8 -1.05 170.76 31.88
N VAL A 9 -0.59 171.41 30.81
CA VAL A 9 -0.39 170.79 29.48
C VAL A 9 0.71 169.73 29.54
N ILE A 10 1.83 170.02 30.21
CA ILE A 10 2.93 169.06 30.39
C ILE A 10 2.45 167.86 31.23
N ALA A 11 1.70 168.11 32.32
CA ALA A 11 1.11 167.04 33.11
C ALA A 11 0.11 166.18 32.30
N CYS A 12 -0.73 166.79 31.45
CA CYS A 12 -1.63 166.07 30.55
C CYS A 12 -0.89 165.26 29.47
N LEU A 13 0.21 165.76 28.92
CA LEU A 13 1.03 165.04 27.93
C LEU A 13 1.77 163.85 28.55
N ILE A 14 2.27 164.00 29.79
CA ILE A 14 2.85 162.90 30.57
C ILE A 14 1.77 161.88 30.96
N ALA A 15 0.57 162.34 31.30
CA ALA A 15 -0.58 161.47 31.56
C ALA A 15 -1.04 160.73 30.29
N LEU A 16 -1.06 161.39 29.13
CA LEU A 16 -1.39 160.74 27.85
C LEU A 16 -0.34 159.69 27.47
N SER A 17 0.95 160.03 27.56
CA SER A 17 2.03 159.11 27.21
C SER A 17 2.14 157.93 28.17
N SER A 18 1.80 158.12 29.45
CA SER A 18 1.70 157.03 30.43
C SER A 18 0.46 156.16 30.20
N VAL A 19 -0.68 156.71 29.80
CA VAL A 19 -1.88 155.95 29.42
C VAL A 19 -1.65 155.17 28.12
N GLU A 20 -0.99 155.77 27.12
CA GLU A 20 -0.56 155.09 25.89
C GLU A 20 0.42 153.95 26.18
N GLY A 21 1.38 154.17 27.09
CA GLY A 21 2.31 153.14 27.54
C GLY A 21 1.61 151.97 28.25
N ILE A 22 0.61 152.26 29.09
CA ILE A 22 -0.22 151.23 29.76
C ILE A 22 -1.03 150.44 28.73
N PHE A 23 -1.63 151.12 27.75
CA PHE A 23 -2.41 150.46 26.69
C PHE A 23 -1.53 149.59 25.80
N TYR A 24 -0.34 150.08 25.42
CA TYR A 24 0.63 149.32 24.64
C TYR A 24 1.15 148.11 25.42
N PHE A 25 1.43 148.26 26.71
CA PHE A 25 1.79 147.15 27.59
C PHE A 25 0.67 146.12 27.70
N GLN A 26 -0.57 146.54 27.91
CA GLN A 26 -1.74 145.64 27.93
C GLN A 26 -1.95 144.91 26.59
N LEU A 27 -1.75 145.59 25.46
CA LEU A 27 -1.84 145.01 24.14
C LEU A 27 -0.70 144.02 23.87
N SER A 28 0.51 144.34 24.31
CA SER A 28 1.67 143.45 24.24
C SER A 28 1.47 142.19 25.06
N VAL A 29 0.94 142.30 26.29
CA VAL A 29 0.58 141.15 27.13
C VAL A 29 -0.50 140.29 26.46
N LYS A 30 -1.55 140.89 25.90
CA LYS A 30 -2.59 140.16 25.15
C LYS A 30 -2.05 139.48 23.90
N HIS A 31 -1.14 140.13 23.19
CA HIS A 31 -0.48 139.56 22.02
C HIS A 31 0.38 138.35 22.40
N GLU A 32 1.16 138.45 23.49
CA GLU A 32 2.01 137.34 23.94
C GLU A 32 1.16 136.17 24.49
N ASP A 33 0.04 136.45 25.17
CA ASP A 33 -0.94 135.42 25.58
C ASP A 33 -1.60 134.73 24.38
N LEU A 34 -2.04 135.49 23.37
CA LEU A 34 -2.64 134.93 22.16
C LEU A 34 -1.64 134.10 21.36
N LYS A 35 -0.40 134.57 21.27
CA LYS A 35 0.71 133.84 20.65
C LYS A 35 1.01 132.55 21.40
N SER A 36 1.00 132.58 22.73
CA SER A 36 1.16 131.39 23.57
C SER A 36 0.04 130.37 23.30
N LYS A 37 -1.23 130.80 23.34
CA LYS A 37 -2.41 129.97 23.02
C LYS A 37 -2.36 129.41 21.60
N TYR A 38 -1.90 130.20 20.63
CA TYR A 38 -1.71 129.74 19.26
C TYR A 38 -0.64 128.65 19.17
N MET A 39 0.49 128.82 19.85
CA MET A 39 1.56 127.81 19.88
C MET A 39 1.11 126.51 20.56
N GLU A 40 0.32 126.61 21.64
CA GLU A 40 -0.30 125.47 22.31
C GLU A 40 -1.30 124.75 21.38
N LEU A 41 -2.21 125.48 20.74
CA LEU A 41 -3.18 124.91 19.80
C LEU A 41 -2.47 124.24 18.61
N LYS A 42 -1.42 124.86 18.07
CA LYS A 42 -0.61 124.31 16.98
C LYS A 42 0.07 123.00 17.41
N SER A 43 0.58 122.94 18.64
CA SER A 43 1.14 121.72 19.22
C SER A 43 0.08 120.63 19.35
N ASN A 44 -1.07 120.95 19.94
CA ASN A 44 -2.18 120.02 20.12
C ASN A 44 -2.71 119.49 18.78
N TYR A 45 -2.81 120.35 17.77
CA TYR A 45 -3.17 119.94 16.41
C TYR A 45 -2.12 118.96 15.82
N GLY A 46 -0.83 119.23 16.02
CA GLY A 46 0.24 118.33 15.63
C GLY A 46 0.11 116.94 16.28
N SER A 47 -0.12 116.88 17.60
CA SER A 47 -0.35 115.63 18.32
C SER A 47 -1.62 114.90 17.87
N LEU A 48 -2.69 115.63 17.56
CA LEU A 48 -3.93 115.05 17.06
C LEU A 48 -3.74 114.42 15.67
N VAL A 49 -3.02 115.09 14.77
CA VAL A 49 -2.67 114.56 13.45
C VAL A 49 -1.81 113.29 13.60
N GLU A 50 -0.84 113.29 14.52
CA GLU A 50 -0.01 112.12 14.78
C GLU A 50 -0.85 110.94 15.30
N ASN A 51 -1.75 111.19 16.26
CA ASN A 51 -2.64 110.17 16.81
C ASN A 51 -3.64 109.64 15.75
N TYR A 52 -4.20 110.52 14.92
CA TYR A 52 -5.07 110.12 13.82
C TYR A 52 -4.33 109.24 12.81
N THR A 53 -3.08 109.58 12.50
CA THR A 53 -2.23 108.79 11.60
C THR A 53 -1.94 107.41 12.19
N LYS A 54 -1.60 107.32 13.50
CA LYS A 54 -1.41 106.05 14.21
C LYS A 54 -2.68 105.19 14.21
N LEU A 55 -3.84 105.80 14.46
CA LEU A 55 -5.12 105.10 14.45
C LEU A 55 -5.47 104.58 13.05
N GLN A 56 -5.23 105.38 12.01
CA GLN A 56 -5.47 104.96 10.63
C GLN A 56 -4.57 103.79 10.22
N LEU A 57 -3.30 103.79 10.65
CA LEU A 57 -2.38 102.66 10.47
C LEU A 57 -2.86 101.42 11.22
N GLY A 58 -3.22 101.55 12.50
CA GLY A 58 -3.72 100.42 13.29
C GLY A 58 -5.04 99.84 12.75
N TYR A 59 -5.93 100.69 12.21
CA TYR A 59 -7.15 100.23 11.54
C TYR A 59 -6.85 99.43 10.26
N LYS A 60 -5.85 99.87 9.48
CA LYS A 60 -5.40 99.14 8.30
C LYS A 60 -4.81 97.79 8.68
N GLU A 61 -3.95 97.73 9.71
CA GLU A 61 -3.38 96.48 10.23
C GLU A 61 -4.48 95.52 10.69
N LEU A 62 -5.51 96.01 11.40
CA LEU A 62 -6.62 95.19 11.86
C LEU A 62 -7.43 94.58 10.70
N ILE A 63 -7.63 95.32 9.60
CA ILE A 63 -8.29 94.78 8.39
C ILE A 63 -7.44 93.66 7.79
N GLU A 64 -6.13 93.87 7.70
CA GLU A 64 -5.20 92.85 7.19
C GLU A 64 -5.19 91.59 8.07
N ASP A 65 -5.18 91.76 9.39
CA ASP A 65 -5.31 90.67 10.36
C ASP A 65 -6.63 89.90 10.22
N TYR A 66 -7.75 90.62 10.11
CA TYR A 66 -9.07 90.02 9.91
C TYR A 66 -9.13 89.19 8.63
N SER A 67 -8.58 89.72 7.53
CA SER A 67 -8.49 88.98 6.26
C SER A 67 -7.67 87.70 6.42
N ARG A 68 -6.49 87.77 7.07
CA ARG A 68 -5.65 86.59 7.35
C ARG A 68 -6.37 85.54 8.19
N LEU A 69 -7.14 85.98 9.19
CA LEU A 69 -7.92 85.09 10.05
C LEU A 69 -9.04 84.40 9.26
N GLN A 70 -9.74 85.13 8.39
CA GLN A 70 -10.78 84.58 7.53
C GLN A 70 -10.21 83.52 6.57
N ASP A 71 -9.06 83.78 5.95
CA ASP A 71 -8.37 82.81 5.09
C ASP A 71 -7.95 81.55 5.86
N SER A 72 -7.44 81.75 7.09
CA SER A 72 -7.07 80.65 7.99
C SER A 72 -8.28 79.81 8.37
N TYR A 73 -9.44 80.44 8.64
CA TYR A 73 -10.69 79.76 8.95
C TYR A 73 -11.19 78.92 7.78
N VAL A 74 -11.18 79.46 6.56
CA VAL A 74 -11.56 78.73 5.35
C VAL A 74 -10.66 77.51 5.14
N THR A 75 -9.35 77.68 5.29
CA THR A 75 -8.36 76.60 5.15
C THR A 75 -8.56 75.51 6.20
N LEU A 76 -8.82 75.88 7.44
CA LEU A 76 -9.09 74.93 8.52
C LEU A 76 -10.37 74.14 8.26
N ASN A 77 -11.44 74.80 7.81
CA ASN A 77 -12.71 74.12 7.52
C ASN A 77 -12.58 73.13 6.34
N ALA A 78 -11.82 73.50 5.30
CA ALA A 78 -11.51 72.60 4.20
C ALA A 78 -10.68 71.38 4.67
N SER A 79 -9.72 71.60 5.58
CA SER A 79 -8.91 70.53 6.18
C SER A 79 -9.77 69.58 7.02
N TYR A 80 -10.75 70.12 7.75
CA TYR A 80 -11.70 69.35 8.54
C TYR A 80 -12.62 68.49 7.67
N ALA A 81 -13.17 69.05 6.59
CA ALA A 81 -13.97 68.30 5.62
C ALA A 81 -13.18 67.14 5.01
N GLY A 82 -11.95 67.39 4.55
CA GLY A 82 -11.09 66.33 4.02
C GLY A 82 -10.66 65.28 5.05
N LEU A 83 -10.63 65.63 6.35
CA LEU A 83 -10.41 64.64 7.41
C LEU A 83 -11.65 63.77 7.64
N ALA A 84 -12.85 64.34 7.57
CA ALA A 84 -14.10 63.60 7.69
C ALA A 84 -14.25 62.59 6.54
N ASP A 85 -13.96 63.00 5.30
CA ASP A 85 -14.01 62.11 4.13
C ASP A 85 -13.04 60.92 4.30
N ARG A 86 -11.79 61.18 4.69
CA ARG A 86 -10.79 60.13 4.96
C ARG A 86 -11.22 59.18 6.09
N TYR A 87 -11.93 59.70 7.09
CA TYR A 87 -12.45 58.87 8.18
C TYR A 87 -13.55 57.93 7.69
N ASP A 88 -14.47 58.42 6.86
CA ASP A 88 -15.54 57.59 6.28
C ASP A 88 -14.97 56.51 5.34
N GLU A 89 -13.98 56.85 4.50
CA GLU A 89 -13.25 55.89 3.66
C GLU A 89 -12.58 54.79 4.50
N LEU A 90 -11.90 55.17 5.58
CA LEU A 90 -11.23 54.23 6.48
C LEU A 90 -12.24 53.31 7.18
N ARG A 91 -13.38 53.85 7.60
CA ARG A 91 -14.46 53.08 8.23
C ARG A 91 -15.01 52.03 7.27
N ASP A 92 -15.24 52.39 6.02
CA ASP A 92 -15.78 51.46 5.01
C ASP A 92 -14.74 50.41 4.58
N TYR A 93 -13.46 50.78 4.53
CA TYR A 93 -12.38 49.82 4.38
C TYR A 93 -12.35 48.81 5.54
N PHE A 94 -12.46 49.27 6.79
CA PHE A 94 -12.47 48.39 7.95
C PHE A 94 -13.64 47.39 7.92
N ARG A 95 -14.84 47.85 7.56
CA ARG A 95 -16.02 46.98 7.37
C ARG A 95 -15.80 45.90 6.32
N GLN A 96 -15.13 46.23 5.21
CA GLN A 96 -14.80 45.25 4.18
C GLN A 96 -13.82 44.20 4.70
N VAL A 97 -12.78 44.62 5.42
CA VAL A 97 -11.81 43.70 6.03
C VAL A 97 -12.48 42.75 7.01
N GLU A 98 -13.39 43.23 7.87
CA GLU A 98 -14.16 42.38 8.79
C GLU A 98 -15.02 41.34 8.03
N ALA A 99 -15.68 41.76 6.94
CA ALA A 99 -16.47 40.86 6.11
C ALA A 99 -15.60 39.78 5.42
N TYR A 100 -14.42 40.16 4.91
CA TYR A 100 -13.45 39.22 4.34
C TYR A 100 -12.94 38.22 5.39
N GLN A 101 -12.60 38.70 6.59
CA GLN A 101 -12.14 37.84 7.69
C GLN A 101 -13.20 36.81 8.08
N LYS A 102 -14.47 37.23 8.18
CA LYS A 102 -15.58 36.32 8.47
C LYS A 102 -15.71 35.22 7.41
N LYS A 103 -15.71 35.59 6.13
CA LYS A 103 -15.80 34.64 5.01
C LYS A 103 -14.61 33.68 4.96
N LEU A 104 -13.40 34.17 5.25
CA LEU A 104 -12.21 33.35 5.32
C LEU A 104 -12.34 32.30 6.43
N ASN A 105 -12.86 32.68 7.60
CA ASN A 105 -13.05 31.75 8.70
C ASN A 105 -14.10 30.68 8.40
N GLU A 106 -15.22 31.04 7.76
CA GLU A 106 -16.24 30.09 7.30
C GLU A 106 -15.67 29.08 6.28
N THR A 107 -14.84 29.57 5.36
CA THR A 107 -14.15 28.73 4.36
C THR A 107 -13.17 27.78 5.03
N TYR A 108 -12.39 28.27 6.00
CA TYR A 108 -11.44 27.46 6.77
C TYR A 108 -12.14 26.29 7.48
N HIS A 109 -13.24 26.56 8.18
CA HIS A 109 -13.99 25.51 8.88
C HIS A 109 -14.60 24.48 7.92
N THR A 110 -15.12 24.94 6.78
CA THR A 110 -15.65 24.04 5.74
C THR A 110 -14.56 23.11 5.20
N LEU A 111 -13.38 23.65 4.91
CA LEU A 111 -12.23 22.89 4.44
C LEU A 111 -11.73 21.89 5.50
N LEU A 112 -11.70 22.31 6.76
CA LEU A 112 -11.28 21.46 7.87
C LEU A 112 -12.20 20.23 8.04
N GLU A 113 -13.52 20.42 7.97
CA GLU A 113 -14.46 19.30 8.03
C GLU A 113 -14.36 18.39 6.81
N SER A 114 -14.17 18.97 5.62
CA SER A 114 -13.98 18.19 4.39
C SER A 114 -12.71 17.31 4.47
N TYR A 115 -11.62 17.86 5.02
CA TYR A 115 -10.39 17.12 5.27
C TYR A 115 -10.59 15.97 6.27
N LYS A 116 -11.31 16.20 7.37
CA LYS A 116 -11.61 15.15 8.36
C LYS A 116 -12.41 14.00 7.73
N THR A 117 -13.42 14.31 6.93
CA THR A 117 -14.23 13.32 6.22
C THR A 117 -13.37 12.49 5.27
N MET A 118 -12.60 13.15 4.40
CA MET A 118 -11.73 12.46 3.43
C MET A 118 -10.69 11.57 4.12
N LYS A 119 -10.12 12.03 5.24
CA LYS A 119 -9.19 11.23 6.05
C LYS A 119 -9.85 9.96 6.60
N GLY A 120 -11.11 10.07 7.06
CA GLY A 120 -11.90 8.94 7.53
C GLY A 120 -12.17 7.92 6.41
N GLU A 121 -12.62 8.39 5.25
CA GLU A 121 -12.86 7.55 4.06
C GLU A 121 -11.59 6.84 3.60
N TYR A 122 -10.46 7.55 3.55
CA TYR A 122 -9.17 6.94 3.22
C TYR A 122 -8.79 5.82 4.20
N SER A 123 -8.97 6.05 5.51
CA SER A 123 -8.68 5.02 6.52
C SER A 123 -9.58 3.80 6.36
N LYS A 124 -10.85 4.00 6.02
CA LYS A 124 -11.79 2.91 5.75
C LYS A 124 -11.38 2.11 4.52
N LEU A 125 -11.10 2.79 3.40
CA LEU A 125 -10.67 2.16 2.15
C LEU A 125 -9.38 1.36 2.32
N LYS A 126 -8.41 1.91 3.08
CA LYS A 126 -7.17 1.21 3.41
C LYS A 126 -7.44 -0.10 4.17
N GLY A 127 -8.37 -0.08 5.12
CA GLY A 127 -8.77 -1.28 5.86
C GLY A 127 -9.49 -2.31 4.99
N GLU A 128 -10.35 -1.87 4.08
CA GLU A 128 -11.03 -2.75 3.11
C GLU A 128 -10.04 -3.39 2.14
N LEU A 129 -9.07 -2.63 1.63
CA LEU A 129 -8.01 -3.15 0.76
C LEU A 129 -7.19 -4.25 1.46
N GLN A 130 -6.85 -4.06 2.74
CA GLN A 130 -6.15 -5.07 3.51
C GLN A 130 -6.96 -6.37 3.62
N LYS A 131 -8.26 -6.28 3.93
CA LYS A 131 -9.14 -7.45 4.04
C LYS A 131 -9.25 -8.22 2.72
N VAL A 132 -9.36 -7.51 1.60
CA VAL A 132 -9.38 -8.12 0.26
C VAL A 132 -8.06 -8.84 -0.02
N ASN A 133 -6.93 -8.22 0.30
CA ASN A 133 -5.62 -8.84 0.10
C ASN A 133 -5.45 -10.12 0.94
N GLU A 134 -5.86 -10.11 2.20
CA GLU A 134 -5.84 -11.31 3.06
C GLU A 134 -6.77 -12.41 2.54
N ALA A 135 -7.96 -12.05 2.05
CA ALA A 135 -8.89 -13.00 1.44
C ALA A 135 -8.32 -13.61 0.15
N TYR A 136 -7.66 -12.80 -0.67
CA TYR A 136 -7.01 -13.25 -1.91
C TYR A 136 -5.89 -14.25 -1.63
N LEU A 137 -5.03 -13.99 -0.63
CA LEU A 137 -3.97 -14.93 -0.25
C LEU A 137 -4.52 -16.27 0.25
N ARG A 138 -5.57 -16.23 1.08
CA ARG A 138 -6.26 -17.46 1.52
C ARG A 138 -6.86 -18.24 0.36
N TYR A 139 -7.44 -17.55 -0.62
CA TYR A 139 -7.96 -18.18 -1.83
C TYR A 139 -6.85 -18.85 -2.65
N GLN A 140 -5.72 -18.17 -2.87
CA GLN A 140 -4.59 -18.75 -3.60
C GLN A 140 -4.03 -19.99 -2.91
N GLU A 141 -3.88 -19.96 -1.58
CA GLU A 141 -3.42 -21.12 -0.82
C GLU A 141 -4.41 -22.29 -0.91
N ALA A 142 -5.71 -22.02 -0.76
CA ALA A 142 -6.75 -23.03 -0.88
C ALA A 142 -6.78 -23.66 -2.29
N TYR A 143 -6.66 -22.84 -3.33
CA TYR A 143 -6.60 -23.31 -4.71
C TYR A 143 -5.38 -24.19 -4.96
N ARG A 144 -4.19 -23.78 -4.50
CA ARG A 144 -2.96 -24.58 -4.66
C ARG A 144 -3.07 -25.94 -3.97
N LYS A 145 -3.68 -26.01 -2.79
CA LYS A 145 -3.94 -27.29 -2.09
C LYS A 145 -4.88 -28.19 -2.89
N LEU A 146 -5.96 -27.63 -3.44
CA LEU A 146 -6.89 -28.37 -4.29
C LEU A 146 -6.20 -28.85 -5.58
N ALA A 147 -5.51 -27.96 -6.28
CA ALA A 147 -4.77 -28.27 -7.50
C ALA A 147 -3.73 -29.37 -7.25
N PHE A 148 -2.99 -29.31 -6.14
CA PHE A 148 -2.06 -30.37 -5.76
C PHE A 148 -2.79 -31.71 -5.55
N GLN A 149 -3.87 -31.75 -4.77
CA GLN A 149 -4.60 -33.00 -4.51
C GLN A 149 -5.20 -33.63 -5.77
N VAL A 150 -5.69 -32.81 -6.70
CA VAL A 150 -6.24 -33.28 -7.97
C VAL A 150 -5.12 -33.73 -8.90
N ASN A 151 -4.09 -32.90 -9.07
CA ASN A 151 -3.01 -33.15 -10.03
C ASN A 151 -2.05 -34.26 -9.58
N LEU A 152 -1.99 -34.55 -8.28
CA LEU A 152 -1.19 -35.64 -7.72
C LEU A 152 -1.48 -36.99 -8.40
N ARG A 153 -2.68 -37.17 -8.96
CA ARG A 153 -3.13 -38.43 -9.58
C ARG A 153 -2.83 -38.56 -11.07
N VAL A 154 -2.50 -37.47 -11.75
CA VAL A 154 -2.50 -37.44 -13.23
C VAL A 154 -1.22 -36.88 -13.84
N VAL A 155 -0.30 -36.37 -13.02
CA VAL A 155 0.96 -35.79 -13.48
C VAL A 155 2.09 -36.73 -13.10
N HIS A 156 2.36 -37.75 -13.91
CA HIS A 156 3.43 -38.72 -13.66
C HIS A 156 4.39 -38.80 -14.85
N PRO A 157 5.71 -38.89 -14.64
CA PRO A 157 6.41 -38.88 -13.36
C PRO A 157 6.64 -37.45 -12.81
N ASN A 158 6.55 -37.23 -11.49
CA ASN A 158 6.79 -35.94 -10.85
C ASN A 158 7.51 -35.99 -9.49
N GLY A 159 7.83 -37.19 -8.97
CA GLY A 159 8.51 -37.36 -7.68
C GLY A 159 7.59 -37.60 -6.48
N ASN A 160 6.28 -37.42 -6.64
CA ASN A 160 5.29 -37.62 -5.58
C ASN A 160 4.68 -39.03 -5.60
N GLU A 161 5.13 -39.93 -6.46
CA GLU A 161 4.55 -41.28 -6.58
C GLU A 161 4.82 -42.13 -5.33
N SER A 162 5.87 -41.80 -4.58
CA SER A 162 6.09 -42.32 -3.23
C SER A 162 4.90 -42.09 -2.28
N LEU A 163 4.08 -41.04 -2.49
CA LEU A 163 2.89 -40.78 -1.68
C LEU A 163 1.79 -41.82 -1.87
N PHE A 164 1.77 -42.54 -2.99
CA PHE A 164 0.78 -43.58 -3.28
C PHE A 164 1.08 -44.90 -2.56
N ILE A 165 2.31 -45.09 -2.08
CA ILE A 165 2.67 -46.27 -1.28
C ILE A 165 2.24 -46.02 0.17
N THR A 166 1.06 -46.51 0.54
CA THR A 166 0.43 -46.25 1.85
C THR A 166 0.31 -47.53 2.71
N PRO A 167 1.42 -48.12 3.18
CA PRO A 167 1.41 -49.38 3.94
C PRO A 167 0.78 -49.24 5.33
N ASP A 168 0.71 -48.02 5.87
CA ASP A 168 0.14 -47.73 7.19
C ASP A 168 -1.36 -47.39 7.11
N ASP A 169 -1.96 -47.40 5.91
CA ASP A 169 -3.40 -47.24 5.76
C ASP A 169 -4.15 -48.38 6.49
N PRO A 170 -5.14 -48.08 7.35
CA PRO A 170 -5.83 -49.09 8.15
C PRO A 170 -6.53 -50.16 7.32
N GLU A 171 -7.10 -49.81 6.16
CA GLU A 171 -7.79 -50.77 5.29
C GLU A 171 -6.79 -51.71 4.62
N VAL A 172 -5.65 -51.18 4.18
CA VAL A 172 -4.53 -51.97 3.65
C VAL A 172 -4.02 -52.94 4.70
N ARG A 173 -3.70 -52.47 5.92
CA ARG A 173 -3.19 -53.33 6.99
C ARG A 173 -4.20 -54.42 7.39
N SER A 174 -5.48 -54.07 7.48
CA SER A 174 -6.54 -55.02 7.79
C SER A 174 -6.64 -56.10 6.71
N LYS A 175 -6.57 -55.71 5.43
CA LYS A 175 -6.65 -56.66 4.32
C LYS A 175 -5.44 -57.58 4.25
N VAL A 176 -4.23 -57.06 4.50
CA VAL A 176 -3.01 -57.86 4.58
C VAL A 176 -3.13 -58.92 5.67
N LEU A 177 -3.54 -58.53 6.87
CA LEU A 177 -3.70 -59.45 8.00
C LEU A 177 -4.77 -60.52 7.71
N GLU A 178 -5.87 -60.16 7.05
CA GLU A 178 -6.91 -61.11 6.63
C GLU A 178 -6.38 -62.18 5.67
N ILE A 179 -5.50 -61.80 4.73
CA ILE A 179 -4.98 -62.70 3.70
C ILE A 179 -3.86 -63.61 4.23
N THR A 180 -2.95 -63.05 5.04
CA THR A 180 -1.72 -63.76 5.44
C THR A 180 -1.78 -64.31 6.86
N GLY A 181 -2.54 -63.69 7.76
CA GLY A 181 -2.45 -63.92 9.20
C GLY A 181 -1.26 -63.23 9.87
N GLY A 182 -0.46 -62.47 9.11
CA GLY A 182 0.80 -61.86 9.54
C GLY A 182 2.00 -62.79 9.37
N TRP A 183 3.21 -62.24 9.45
CA TRP A 183 4.44 -63.01 9.32
C TRP A 183 4.82 -63.63 10.67
N SER A 184 4.59 -64.93 10.83
CA SER A 184 4.67 -65.64 12.10
C SER A 184 6.11 -65.79 12.60
N ASP A 185 7.04 -66.16 11.71
CA ASP A 185 8.48 -66.18 11.98
C ASP A 185 9.25 -65.37 10.92
N LYS A 186 9.77 -64.21 11.32
CA LYS A 186 10.57 -63.32 10.45
C LYS A 186 11.85 -63.95 9.87
N LYS A 187 12.23 -65.15 10.29
CA LYS A 187 13.34 -65.92 9.71
C LYS A 187 12.88 -66.95 8.68
N ASP A 188 11.59 -67.26 8.63
CA ASP A 188 11.03 -68.18 7.66
C ASP A 188 10.74 -67.46 6.33
N TRP A 189 11.75 -67.50 5.45
CA TRP A 189 11.63 -66.99 4.09
C TRP A 189 10.69 -67.83 3.21
N SER A 190 10.37 -69.06 3.59
CA SER A 190 9.39 -69.87 2.86
C SER A 190 7.97 -69.36 3.13
N GLU A 191 7.66 -69.05 4.39
CA GLU A 191 6.42 -68.35 4.79
C GLU A 191 6.28 -67.03 4.03
N PHE A 192 7.34 -66.21 4.01
CA PHE A 192 7.37 -64.96 3.25
C PHE A 192 6.97 -65.15 1.77
N TRP A 193 7.60 -66.07 1.04
CA TRP A 193 7.28 -66.27 -0.38
C TRP A 193 5.87 -66.83 -0.60
N ILE A 194 5.37 -67.65 0.32
CA ILE A 194 4.00 -68.17 0.27
C ILE A 194 3.00 -67.02 0.48
N ASP A 195 3.22 -66.16 1.46
CA ASP A 195 2.28 -65.10 1.80
C ASP A 195 2.32 -63.95 0.82
N VAL A 196 3.49 -63.57 0.32
CA VAL A 196 3.60 -62.61 -0.81
C VAL A 196 2.89 -63.16 -2.05
N LYS A 197 2.94 -64.47 -2.28
CA LYS A 197 2.18 -65.09 -3.38
C LYS A 197 0.68 -65.02 -3.14
N LYS A 198 0.20 -65.25 -1.91
CA LYS A 198 -1.23 -65.07 -1.57
C LYS A 198 -1.68 -63.64 -1.79
N LEU A 199 -0.89 -62.63 -1.41
CA LEU A 199 -1.20 -61.22 -1.64
C LEU A 199 -1.29 -60.92 -3.14
N TYR A 200 -0.32 -61.41 -3.93
CA TYR A 200 -0.34 -61.28 -5.39
C TYR A 200 -1.59 -61.93 -6.02
N ASP A 201 -1.87 -63.19 -5.67
CA ASP A 201 -3.02 -63.93 -6.21
C ASP A 201 -4.33 -63.26 -5.81
N TRP A 202 -4.43 -62.78 -4.57
CA TRP A 202 -5.59 -62.05 -4.12
C TRP A 202 -5.84 -60.80 -4.96
N VAL A 203 -4.82 -60.00 -5.25
CA VAL A 203 -4.97 -58.82 -6.13
C VAL A 203 -5.40 -59.23 -7.53
N VAL A 204 -4.77 -60.25 -8.12
CA VAL A 204 -5.09 -60.75 -9.47
C VAL A 204 -6.52 -61.28 -9.59
N ASP A 205 -7.02 -61.93 -8.55
CA ASP A 205 -8.32 -62.61 -8.55
C ASP A 205 -9.47 -61.71 -8.08
N ASN A 206 -9.20 -60.67 -7.29
CA ASN A 206 -10.23 -59.82 -6.66
C ASN A 206 -10.27 -58.38 -7.19
N ILE A 207 -9.22 -57.90 -7.87
CA ILE A 207 -9.21 -56.57 -8.49
C ILE A 207 -9.47 -56.72 -9.99
N VAL A 208 -10.61 -56.21 -10.44
CA VAL A 208 -11.00 -56.24 -11.85
C VAL A 208 -10.18 -55.21 -12.63
N TYR A 209 -9.49 -55.66 -13.67
CA TYR A 209 -8.75 -54.75 -14.54
C TYR A 209 -9.71 -53.76 -15.23
N ARG A 210 -9.50 -52.47 -15.02
CA ARG A 210 -10.37 -51.40 -15.53
C ARG A 210 -9.53 -50.20 -15.96
N ASN A 211 -9.46 -49.96 -17.26
CA ASN A 211 -8.80 -48.76 -17.81
C ASN A 211 -9.43 -47.49 -17.26
N ASP A 212 -8.59 -46.47 -17.14
CA ASP A 212 -8.99 -45.16 -16.72
C ASP A 212 -9.95 -44.41 -17.66
N THR A 213 -10.61 -43.42 -17.05
CA THR A 213 -11.43 -42.43 -17.75
C THR A 213 -10.79 -41.06 -17.65
N LEU A 214 -11.26 -40.12 -18.49
CA LEU A 214 -10.73 -38.77 -18.49
C LEU A 214 -10.86 -38.11 -17.10
N TYR A 215 -9.72 -37.75 -16.52
CA TYR A 215 -9.63 -37.08 -15.22
C TYR A 215 -9.14 -35.64 -15.39
N PRO A 216 -9.69 -34.67 -14.64
CA PRO A 216 -9.29 -33.28 -14.76
C PRO A 216 -7.89 -33.04 -14.18
N LYS A 217 -7.05 -32.32 -14.94
CA LYS A 217 -5.84 -31.67 -14.44
C LYS A 217 -6.10 -30.18 -14.31
N LEU A 218 -5.99 -29.68 -13.09
CA LEU A 218 -6.18 -28.27 -12.78
C LEU A 218 -4.93 -27.46 -13.18
N PRO A 219 -5.11 -26.23 -13.71
CA PRO A 219 -3.99 -25.36 -14.06
C PRO A 219 -3.27 -24.81 -12.82
N ASP A 220 -2.03 -24.36 -12.97
CA ASP A 220 -1.24 -23.75 -11.88
C ASP A 220 -1.90 -22.47 -11.33
N GLU A 221 -2.60 -21.73 -12.18
CA GLU A 221 -3.37 -20.54 -11.83
C GLU A 221 -4.87 -20.74 -12.10
N PRO A 222 -5.78 -20.26 -11.24
CA PRO A 222 -7.22 -20.52 -11.34
C PRO A 222 -7.89 -20.02 -12.63
N SER A 223 -7.26 -19.07 -13.33
CA SER A 223 -7.74 -18.54 -14.60
C SER A 223 -7.36 -19.41 -15.81
N GLY A 224 -6.52 -20.42 -15.61
CA GLY A 224 -6.06 -21.32 -16.66
C GLY A 224 -7.16 -22.27 -17.15
N LYS A 225 -6.83 -23.04 -18.18
CA LYS A 225 -7.73 -24.06 -18.74
C LYS A 225 -7.52 -25.40 -18.04
N VAL A 226 -8.62 -26.10 -17.75
CA VAL A 226 -8.59 -27.49 -17.27
C VAL A 226 -8.27 -28.43 -18.43
N GLU A 227 -7.29 -29.31 -18.22
CA GLU A 227 -6.92 -30.37 -19.16
C GLU A 227 -7.61 -31.68 -18.77
N SER A 228 -7.89 -32.55 -19.73
CA SER A 228 -8.43 -33.89 -19.49
C SER A 228 -7.34 -34.91 -19.77
N ILE A 229 -6.94 -35.66 -18.75
CA ILE A 229 -5.86 -36.64 -18.82
C ILE A 229 -6.48 -38.05 -18.81
N PRO A 230 -6.12 -38.95 -19.74
CA PRO A 230 -6.69 -40.29 -19.84
C PRO A 230 -6.01 -41.32 -18.92
N GLU A 231 -5.52 -40.88 -17.76
CA GLU A 231 -4.70 -41.64 -16.80
C GLU A 231 -4.90 -41.01 -15.42
N VAL A 232 -5.23 -41.82 -14.41
CA VAL A 232 -5.52 -41.39 -13.03
C VAL A 232 -5.18 -42.48 -12.00
N TRP A 233 -4.12 -42.22 -11.24
CA TRP A 233 -3.67 -43.12 -10.20
C TRP A 233 -4.62 -43.12 -8.98
N GLN A 234 -4.88 -44.30 -8.45
CA GLN A 234 -5.69 -44.53 -7.26
C GLN A 234 -4.82 -44.89 -6.07
N PHE A 235 -5.25 -44.46 -4.88
CA PHE A 235 -4.62 -44.93 -3.64
C PHE A 235 -5.05 -46.38 -3.35
N PRO A 236 -4.22 -47.18 -2.67
CA PRO A 236 -4.53 -48.57 -2.31
C PRO A 236 -5.92 -48.77 -1.68
N ASN A 237 -6.33 -47.91 -0.75
CA ASN A 237 -7.65 -47.99 -0.11
C ASN A 237 -8.79 -47.77 -1.10
N GLN A 238 -8.61 -46.92 -2.11
CA GLN A 238 -9.59 -46.70 -3.16
C GLN A 238 -9.68 -47.91 -4.09
N THR A 239 -8.55 -48.49 -4.47
CA THR A 239 -8.51 -49.73 -5.28
C THR A 239 -9.20 -50.88 -4.53
N LEU A 240 -8.97 -51.01 -3.22
CA LEU A 240 -9.67 -51.97 -2.36
C LEU A 240 -11.18 -51.72 -2.30
N MET A 241 -11.60 -50.46 -2.10
CA MET A 241 -13.00 -50.07 -2.02
C MET A 241 -13.75 -50.31 -3.34
N LEU A 242 -13.11 -49.98 -4.47
CA LEU A 242 -13.71 -50.12 -5.80
C LEU A 242 -13.67 -51.56 -6.32
N GLY A 243 -12.71 -52.37 -5.87
CA GLY A 243 -12.47 -53.72 -6.39
C GLY A 243 -12.02 -53.73 -7.85
N SER A 244 -11.46 -52.62 -8.34
CA SER A 244 -11.04 -52.46 -9.73
C SER A 244 -9.99 -51.36 -9.88
N GLY A 245 -9.10 -51.52 -10.86
CA GLY A 245 -8.06 -50.56 -11.26
C GLY A 245 -7.23 -51.14 -12.42
N ASP A 246 -6.39 -50.35 -13.05
CA ASP A 246 -5.44 -50.78 -14.07
C ASP A 246 -4.04 -51.04 -13.49
N CYS A 247 -3.00 -50.94 -14.30
CA CYS A 247 -1.71 -51.58 -14.02
C CYS A 247 -0.99 -50.96 -12.82
N GLU A 248 -0.97 -49.64 -12.75
CA GLU A 248 -0.44 -48.79 -11.71
C GLU A 248 -1.23 -48.95 -10.41
N ASP A 249 -2.56 -48.93 -10.44
CA ASP A 249 -3.43 -49.15 -9.28
C ASP A 249 -3.17 -50.51 -8.63
N MET A 250 -3.15 -51.58 -9.44
CA MET A 250 -2.92 -52.93 -8.96
C MET A 250 -1.49 -53.08 -8.40
N ALA A 251 -0.49 -52.48 -9.05
CA ALA A 251 0.88 -52.51 -8.58
C ALA A 251 1.09 -51.69 -7.30
N ILE A 252 0.50 -50.49 -7.20
CA ILE A 252 0.55 -49.62 -6.02
C ILE A 252 -0.12 -50.28 -4.82
N LEU A 253 -1.28 -50.92 -5.03
CA LEU A 253 -1.96 -51.71 -4.00
C LEU A 253 -1.07 -52.87 -3.53
N LEU A 254 -0.55 -53.69 -4.46
CA LEU A 254 0.27 -54.83 -4.12
C LEU A 254 1.56 -54.41 -3.39
N ALA A 255 2.24 -53.36 -3.87
CA ALA A 255 3.44 -52.83 -3.22
C ALA A 255 3.14 -52.36 -1.80
N SER A 256 2.02 -51.64 -1.59
CA SER A 256 1.61 -51.18 -0.26
C SER A 256 1.26 -52.35 0.67
N MET A 257 0.60 -53.39 0.15
CA MET A 257 0.27 -54.61 0.90
C MET A 257 1.52 -55.39 1.31
N VAL A 258 2.46 -55.62 0.39
CA VAL A 258 3.71 -56.35 0.70
C VAL A 258 4.59 -55.53 1.63
N TYR A 259 4.68 -54.20 1.43
CA TYR A 259 5.48 -53.33 2.29
C TYR A 259 4.88 -53.21 3.72
N ALA A 260 3.55 -53.28 3.85
CA ALA A 260 2.87 -53.41 5.15
C ALA A 260 3.12 -54.79 5.80
N TYR A 261 3.07 -55.87 5.02
CA TYR A 261 3.30 -57.24 5.49
C TYR A 261 4.68 -57.41 6.14
N VAL A 262 5.72 -56.83 5.52
CA VAL A 262 7.09 -56.85 6.04
C VAL A 262 7.37 -55.80 7.11
N ASP A 263 6.34 -55.09 7.57
CA ASP A 263 6.45 -53.97 8.51
C ASP A 263 7.54 -52.94 8.12
N LYS A 264 7.67 -52.70 6.81
CA LYS A 264 8.62 -51.77 6.21
C LYS A 264 10.10 -52.11 6.45
N GLU A 265 10.42 -53.35 6.86
CA GLU A 265 11.80 -53.79 7.14
C GLU A 265 12.57 -54.19 5.86
N TYR A 266 11.86 -54.54 4.79
CA TYR A 266 12.46 -55.00 3.54
C TYR A 266 12.01 -54.16 2.35
N TRP A 267 12.88 -54.13 1.32
CA TRP A 267 12.64 -53.33 0.12
C TRP A 267 11.53 -53.93 -0.74
N VAL A 268 10.55 -53.09 -1.06
CA VAL A 268 9.41 -53.39 -1.94
C VAL A 268 9.22 -52.17 -2.81
N GLU A 269 9.36 -52.34 -4.12
CA GLU A 269 9.49 -51.22 -5.04
C GLU A 269 8.61 -51.45 -6.27
N VAL A 270 8.22 -50.36 -6.91
CA VAL A 270 7.42 -50.34 -8.12
C VAL A 270 8.33 -49.96 -9.28
N ILE A 271 8.25 -50.72 -10.37
CA ILE A 271 8.95 -50.49 -11.61
C ILE A 271 7.96 -50.07 -12.70
N VAL A 272 8.25 -48.94 -13.33
CA VAL A 272 7.46 -48.40 -14.43
C VAL A 272 8.24 -48.59 -15.72
N ILE A 273 7.60 -49.25 -16.69
CA ILE A 273 8.09 -49.42 -18.05
C ILE A 273 7.25 -48.59 -19.02
N THR A 274 7.55 -48.65 -20.32
CA THR A 274 6.68 -48.11 -21.37
C THR A 274 5.26 -48.66 -21.19
N ASP A 275 4.28 -47.78 -20.96
CA ASP A 275 2.84 -48.05 -20.86
C ASP A 275 2.42 -49.18 -19.88
N HIS A 276 3.24 -49.50 -18.87
CA HIS A 276 2.90 -50.54 -17.90
C HIS A 276 3.68 -50.42 -16.57
N VAL A 277 3.12 -50.97 -15.49
CA VAL A 277 3.66 -50.88 -14.13
C VAL A 277 3.61 -52.23 -13.40
N ALA A 278 4.64 -52.55 -12.62
CA ALA A 278 4.68 -53.76 -11.79
C ALA A 278 5.44 -53.54 -10.48
N VAL A 279 5.37 -54.50 -9.57
CA VAL A 279 6.13 -54.53 -8.31
C VAL A 279 7.38 -55.39 -8.49
N TYR A 280 8.46 -55.04 -7.81
CA TYR A 280 9.60 -55.93 -7.64
C TYR A 280 10.16 -55.89 -6.22
N ILE A 281 10.77 -57.01 -5.86
CA ILE A 281 11.48 -57.21 -4.59
C ILE A 281 12.94 -57.50 -4.95
N PRO A 282 13.87 -56.60 -4.62
CA PRO A 282 15.30 -56.87 -4.81
C PRO A 282 15.78 -57.88 -3.76
N VAL A 283 16.62 -58.82 -4.21
CA VAL A 283 17.16 -59.91 -3.38
C VAL A 283 18.67 -59.94 -3.51
N LYS A 284 19.36 -60.33 -2.42
CA LYS A 284 20.83 -60.41 -2.37
C LYS A 284 21.43 -61.18 -3.56
N GLU A 285 22.70 -60.90 -3.84
CA GLU A 285 23.47 -61.50 -4.94
C GLU A 285 22.94 -61.12 -6.34
N GLY A 286 22.45 -59.88 -6.51
CA GLY A 286 22.00 -59.37 -7.81
C GLY A 286 20.76 -60.09 -8.33
N LYS A 287 19.83 -60.44 -7.43
CA LYS A 287 18.59 -61.14 -7.78
C LYS A 287 17.38 -60.22 -7.63
N ILE A 288 16.31 -60.56 -8.34
CA ILE A 288 15.04 -59.83 -8.33
C ILE A 288 13.88 -60.82 -8.41
N CYS A 289 12.78 -60.49 -7.73
CA CYS A 289 11.47 -61.11 -7.93
C CYS A 289 10.51 -60.03 -8.46
N ILE A 290 9.97 -60.20 -9.66
CA ILE A 290 8.98 -59.31 -10.27
C ILE A 290 7.59 -59.89 -9.99
N LEU A 291 6.66 -59.03 -9.60
CA LEU A 291 5.26 -59.31 -9.33
C LEU A 291 4.41 -58.33 -10.13
N ASP A 292 3.80 -58.81 -11.20
CA ASP A 292 3.05 -58.01 -12.15
C ASP A 292 1.58 -58.47 -12.16
N PRO A 293 0.73 -57.86 -11.31
CA PRO A 293 -0.66 -58.27 -11.17
C PRO A 293 -1.49 -57.92 -12.41
N GLY A 294 -1.26 -56.75 -13.04
CA GLY A 294 -1.95 -56.35 -14.27
C GLY A 294 -1.59 -57.23 -15.47
N GLY A 295 -0.32 -57.65 -15.55
CA GLY A 295 0.18 -58.57 -16.57
C GLY A 295 -0.09 -60.04 -16.29
N ARG A 296 -0.50 -60.41 -15.06
CA ARG A 296 -0.54 -61.79 -14.57
C ARG A 296 0.81 -62.51 -14.73
N TYR A 297 1.91 -61.78 -14.51
CA TYR A 297 3.27 -62.29 -14.53
C TYR A 297 3.87 -62.27 -13.13
N TYR A 298 4.68 -63.27 -12.80
CA TYR A 298 5.54 -63.24 -11.63
C TYR A 298 6.81 -64.05 -11.85
N THR A 299 7.90 -63.70 -11.16
CA THR A 299 9.12 -64.50 -11.15
C THR A 299 8.87 -65.80 -10.38
N GLY A 300 8.53 -66.85 -11.12
CA GLY A 300 8.13 -68.13 -10.56
C GLY A 300 9.17 -69.25 -10.72
N VAL A 301 8.99 -70.31 -9.92
CA VAL A 301 9.74 -71.58 -10.06
C VAL A 301 9.35 -72.38 -11.31
N GLY A 302 8.31 -71.95 -12.03
CA GLY A 302 7.76 -72.63 -13.20
C GLY A 302 6.66 -73.64 -12.84
N ARG A 303 6.01 -74.19 -13.88
CA ARG A 303 5.00 -75.24 -13.68
C ARG A 303 5.66 -76.56 -13.23
N PRO A 304 5.01 -77.36 -12.37
CA PRO A 304 3.65 -77.18 -11.83
C PRO A 304 3.56 -76.37 -10.53
N TRP A 305 4.68 -75.94 -9.96
CA TRP A 305 4.76 -75.58 -8.54
C TRP A 305 4.32 -74.15 -8.17
N GLY A 306 4.01 -73.29 -9.15
CA GLY A 306 3.25 -72.03 -8.98
C GLY A 306 3.78 -70.99 -7.97
N GLY A 307 4.90 -71.25 -7.30
CA GLY A 307 5.48 -70.41 -6.24
C GLY A 307 6.43 -69.34 -6.75
N LEU A 308 6.69 -68.36 -5.89
CA LEU A 308 7.63 -67.27 -6.15
C LEU A 308 9.07 -67.73 -6.00
N THR A 309 9.96 -67.06 -6.73
CA THR A 309 11.41 -67.19 -6.60
C THR A 309 12.08 -65.88 -7.00
N ALA A 310 13.40 -65.80 -6.83
CA ALA A 310 14.20 -64.69 -7.31
C ALA A 310 15.25 -65.19 -8.31
N ARG A 311 15.50 -64.41 -9.37
CA ARG A 311 16.46 -64.74 -10.43
C ARG A 311 17.40 -63.57 -10.67
N ASP A 312 18.50 -63.81 -11.38
CA ASP A 312 19.43 -62.76 -11.80
C ASP A 312 18.70 -61.57 -12.43
N VAL A 313 19.04 -60.36 -11.99
CA VAL A 313 18.38 -59.10 -12.36
C VAL A 313 18.27 -58.97 -13.88
N ARG A 314 19.38 -59.11 -14.60
CA ARG A 314 19.41 -58.94 -16.05
C ARG A 314 18.51 -59.95 -16.74
N GLY A 315 18.66 -61.23 -16.40
CA GLY A 315 17.88 -62.30 -17.00
C GLY A 315 16.38 -62.19 -16.75
N GLU A 316 15.98 -61.72 -15.56
CA GLU A 316 14.57 -61.60 -15.19
C GLU A 316 13.91 -60.35 -15.79
N VAL A 317 14.58 -59.20 -15.75
CA VAL A 317 14.08 -57.95 -16.33
C VAL A 317 13.85 -58.14 -17.84
N TYR A 318 14.81 -58.69 -18.57
CA TYR A 318 14.63 -58.95 -19.99
C TYR A 318 13.55 -59.99 -20.30
N ARG A 319 13.35 -60.99 -19.43
CA ARG A 319 12.25 -61.94 -19.58
C ARG A 319 10.90 -61.25 -19.42
N TRP A 320 10.77 -60.38 -18.43
CA TRP A 320 9.55 -59.63 -18.19
C TRP A 320 9.26 -58.61 -19.30
N LEU A 321 10.27 -57.88 -19.78
CA LEU A 321 10.11 -56.98 -20.94
C LEU A 321 9.72 -57.76 -22.21
N SER A 322 10.30 -58.94 -22.44
CA SER A 322 9.91 -59.82 -23.55
C SER A 322 8.50 -60.39 -23.40
N TYR A 323 7.98 -60.53 -22.19
CA TYR A 323 6.58 -60.89 -21.96
C TYR A 323 5.64 -59.78 -22.44
N TRP A 324 6.05 -58.52 -22.25
CA TRP A 324 5.29 -57.33 -22.65
C TRP A 324 5.45 -56.92 -24.10
N SER A 325 6.50 -57.35 -24.81
CA SER A 325 6.77 -56.92 -26.19
C SER A 325 5.68 -57.30 -27.20
N GLY A 326 4.76 -58.20 -26.85
CA GLY A 326 3.58 -58.51 -27.68
C GLY A 326 2.40 -57.55 -27.50
N ARG A 327 2.44 -56.66 -26.49
CA ARG A 327 1.35 -55.73 -26.12
C ARG A 327 1.80 -54.28 -26.01
N VAL A 328 3.07 -54.08 -25.68
CA VAL A 328 3.73 -52.77 -25.53
C VAL A 328 4.81 -52.67 -26.59
N GLU A 329 4.81 -51.58 -27.33
CA GLU A 329 5.87 -51.28 -28.31
C GLU A 329 7.13 -50.81 -27.56
N ASN A 330 8.26 -51.48 -27.81
CA ASN A 330 9.57 -51.16 -27.22
C ASN A 330 9.51 -50.97 -25.68
N PRO A 331 9.17 -52.03 -24.92
CA PRO A 331 9.10 -51.96 -23.48
C PRO A 331 10.49 -51.69 -22.90
N GLU A 332 10.60 -50.61 -22.13
CA GLU A 332 11.83 -50.12 -21.53
C GLU A 332 11.57 -49.63 -20.11
N VAL A 333 12.48 -49.89 -19.18
CA VAL A 333 12.41 -49.34 -17.82
C VAL A 333 12.57 -47.82 -17.85
N LYS A 334 11.55 -47.11 -17.37
CA LYS A 334 11.54 -45.64 -17.33
C LYS A 334 12.02 -45.10 -16.00
N TRP A 335 11.42 -45.57 -14.92
CA TRP A 335 11.70 -45.11 -13.57
C TRP A 335 11.15 -46.10 -12.53
N VAL A 336 11.55 -45.93 -11.28
CA VAL A 336 11.10 -46.75 -10.15
C VAL A 336 10.74 -45.86 -8.97
N PHE A 337 9.87 -46.38 -8.09
CA PHE A 337 9.53 -45.70 -6.84
C PHE A 337 9.11 -46.67 -5.74
N SER A 338 9.12 -46.16 -4.51
CA SER A 338 8.56 -46.78 -3.32
C SER A 338 8.27 -45.67 -2.30
N ALA A 339 7.83 -46.01 -1.09
CA ALA A 339 7.66 -45.05 0.01
C ALA A 339 8.96 -44.30 0.38
N TYR A 340 10.14 -44.86 0.07
CA TYR A 340 11.47 -44.32 0.42
C TYR A 340 12.37 -44.05 -0.80
N LEU A 341 11.89 -44.31 -2.01
CA LEU A 341 12.69 -44.25 -3.22
C LEU A 341 11.90 -43.59 -4.35
N TRP A 342 12.59 -42.76 -5.13
CA TRP A 342 12.13 -42.33 -6.45
C TRP A 342 13.34 -42.11 -7.36
N ARG A 343 13.37 -42.75 -8.52
CA ARG A 343 14.51 -42.65 -9.43
C ARG A 343 14.14 -42.88 -10.89
N VAL A 344 14.63 -42.00 -11.76
CA VAL A 344 14.47 -42.07 -13.22
C VAL A 344 15.69 -42.71 -13.89
N PHE A 345 15.45 -43.55 -14.88
CA PHE A 345 16.47 -44.24 -15.68
C PHE A 345 16.42 -43.90 -17.17
N ALA A 346 15.23 -43.63 -17.71
CA ALA A 346 15.09 -43.19 -19.09
C ALA A 346 15.56 -41.74 -19.26
N LYS A 347 16.60 -41.55 -20.08
CA LYS A 347 17.11 -40.25 -20.52
C LYS A 347 17.24 -40.23 -22.04
N PRO A 348 17.12 -39.05 -22.69
CA PRO A 348 17.27 -38.94 -24.13
C PRO A 348 18.61 -39.53 -24.61
N GLY A 349 18.55 -40.55 -25.47
CA GLY A 349 19.74 -41.21 -26.04
C GLY A 349 20.38 -42.30 -25.16
N GLU A 350 19.81 -42.61 -24.00
CA GLU A 350 20.27 -43.69 -23.12
C GLU A 350 19.28 -44.86 -23.11
N ASN A 351 19.73 -46.05 -22.71
CA ASN A 351 18.87 -47.21 -22.49
C ASN A 351 18.54 -47.30 -20.99
N GLY A 352 17.31 -46.92 -20.63
CA GLY A 352 16.82 -46.92 -19.26
C GLY A 352 16.81 -48.31 -18.62
N THR A 353 16.61 -49.36 -19.40
CA THR A 353 16.71 -50.75 -18.91
C THR A 353 18.12 -51.11 -18.48
N GLU A 354 19.14 -50.78 -19.28
CA GLU A 354 20.54 -51.03 -18.90
C GLU A 354 20.95 -50.20 -17.69
N ASN A 355 20.57 -48.92 -17.66
CA ASN A 355 20.81 -48.04 -16.51
C ASN A 355 20.19 -48.59 -15.21
N PHE A 356 18.97 -49.16 -15.29
CA PHE A 356 18.30 -49.81 -14.16
C PHE A 356 19.06 -51.06 -13.72
N ILE A 357 19.47 -51.92 -14.65
CA ILE A 357 20.19 -53.17 -14.37
C ILE A 357 21.55 -52.87 -13.70
N ASP A 358 22.32 -51.94 -14.27
CA ASP A 358 23.61 -51.53 -13.71
C ASP A 358 23.46 -50.95 -12.32
N TRP A 359 22.44 -50.11 -12.11
CA TRP A 359 22.13 -49.60 -10.79
C TRP A 359 21.78 -50.73 -9.81
N MET A 360 20.93 -51.68 -10.21
CA MET A 360 20.55 -52.80 -9.35
C MET A 360 21.75 -53.67 -8.93
N TYR A 361 22.71 -53.90 -9.82
CA TYR A 361 23.96 -54.58 -9.46
C TYR A 361 24.87 -53.76 -8.55
N SER A 362 24.74 -52.43 -8.56
CA SER A 362 25.49 -51.54 -7.67
C SER A 362 24.86 -51.35 -6.29
N ARG A 363 23.69 -51.94 -6.01
CA ARG A 363 22.98 -51.78 -4.72
C ARG A 363 23.54 -52.74 -3.67
N GLU A 364 23.86 -52.20 -2.50
CA GLU A 364 24.17 -53.00 -1.31
C GLU A 364 22.86 -53.38 -0.59
N LEU A 365 22.49 -54.66 -0.68
CA LEU A 365 21.23 -55.26 -0.19
C LEU A 365 21.37 -56.00 1.14
#